data_AF-A0A8C4T6U6-F1
#
_entry.id   AF-A0A8C4T6U6-F1
#
_cell.length_a   1.000
_cell.length_b   1.000
_cell.length_c   1.000
_cell.angle_alpha   90.00
_cell.angle_beta   90.00
_cell.angle_gamma   90.00
#
_symmetry.space_group_name_H-M   'P 1'
#
loop_
_entity.id
_entity.type
_entity.pdbx_description
1 polymer ?
#
loop_
_entity_poly.entity_id
_entity_poly.type
_entity_poly.pdbx_seq_one_letter_code
_entity_poly.pdbx_strand_id
1 'polypeptide(L)'
;MEANAMEETQLQINERKPTPGKMVHKRGHWARKAEYFLAVGGNIVGLGNIWRFPYLCYKNGGGVFLVPYLFFLVTCGVPLFLLETSLGQYTRKSGLTCWRKICPLFEGIGSASLIIIGYFNFTYIIILAWAFFYLFYSFSKELPWSSCNNTWNTGTQGLCPKHIHLVHAENM
;
A
#
# COMPACT_ATOMS: atom_id res chain seq x y z
N MET A 1 -57.12 -34.65 2.27
CA MET A 1 -56.49 -34.08 1.06
C MET A 1 -55.32 -33.15 1.39
N GLU A 2 -55.32 -32.47 2.54
CA GLU A 2 -54.28 -31.48 2.90
C GLU A 2 -52.97 -32.07 3.47
N ALA A 3 -52.96 -33.33 3.92
CA ALA A 3 -51.75 -33.99 4.41
C ALA A 3 -50.73 -34.31 3.30
N ASN A 4 -51.20 -34.66 2.09
CA ASN A 4 -50.34 -35.01 0.96
C ASN A 4 -49.59 -33.79 0.40
N ALA A 5 -50.20 -32.59 0.45
CA ALA A 5 -49.59 -31.36 -0.03
C ALA A 5 -48.41 -30.89 0.85
N MET A 6 -48.47 -31.13 2.17
CA MET A 6 -47.35 -30.82 3.07
C MET A 6 -46.18 -31.79 2.88
N GLU A 7 -46.44 -33.07 2.59
CA GLU A 7 -45.40 -34.07 2.39
C GLU A 7 -44.66 -33.86 1.04
N GLU A 8 -45.38 -33.51 -0.02
CA GLU A 8 -44.79 -33.12 -1.31
C GLU A 8 -43.94 -31.84 -1.19
N THR A 9 -44.36 -30.87 -0.38
CA THR A 9 -43.60 -29.64 -0.14
C THR A 9 -42.29 -29.91 0.63
N GLN A 10 -42.29 -30.86 1.56
CA GLN A 10 -41.09 -31.26 2.32
C GLN A 10 -40.10 -32.07 1.46
N LEU A 11 -40.59 -32.95 0.58
CA LEU A 11 -39.76 -33.69 -0.39
C LEU A 11 -39.04 -32.74 -1.37
N GLN A 12 -39.72 -31.70 -1.86
CA GLN A 12 -39.11 -30.68 -2.74
C GLN A 12 -38.08 -29.79 -2.02
N ILE A 13 -38.20 -29.59 -0.71
CA ILE A 13 -37.21 -28.87 0.10
C ILE A 13 -35.96 -29.73 0.34
N ASN A 14 -36.13 -31.04 0.56
CA ASN A 14 -35.04 -31.98 0.84
C ASN A 14 -34.24 -32.38 -0.43
N GLU A 15 -34.86 -32.31 -1.61
CA GLU A 15 -34.24 -32.57 -2.92
C GLU A 15 -33.50 -31.36 -3.52
N ARG A 16 -33.42 -30.21 -2.82
CA ARG A 16 -32.50 -29.12 -3.22
C ARG A 16 -31.05 -29.55 -2.99
N LYS A 17 -30.52 -30.37 -3.91
CA LYS A 17 -29.08 -30.54 -4.09
C LYS A 17 -28.44 -29.15 -4.18
N PRO A 18 -27.43 -28.84 -3.35
CA PRO A 18 -26.74 -27.57 -3.47
C PRO A 18 -26.23 -27.43 -4.90
N THR A 19 -26.61 -26.35 -5.56
CA THR A 19 -26.22 -26.05 -6.94
C THR A 19 -24.69 -26.12 -7.02
N PRO A 20 -24.10 -26.92 -7.91
CA PRO A 20 -22.65 -27.05 -8.02
C PRO A 20 -22.11 -25.78 -8.68
N GLY A 21 -21.91 -24.72 -7.89
CA GLY A 21 -21.53 -23.42 -8.46
C GLY A 21 -21.15 -22.32 -7.49
N LYS A 22 -21.19 -22.55 -6.17
CA LYS A 22 -20.60 -21.64 -5.18
C LYS A 22 -19.90 -22.44 -4.09
N MET A 23 -18.68 -22.91 -4.38
CA MET A 23 -17.74 -23.18 -3.30
C MET A 23 -17.56 -21.87 -2.53
N VAL A 24 -18.22 -21.74 -1.38
CA VAL A 24 -18.02 -20.61 -0.48
C VAL A 24 -16.59 -20.76 0.03
N HIS A 25 -15.64 -20.13 -0.65
CA HIS A 25 -14.25 -20.12 -0.23
C HIS A 25 -14.20 -19.51 1.18
N LYS A 26 -13.97 -20.36 2.18
CA LYS A 26 -13.84 -19.92 3.56
C LYS A 26 -12.68 -18.92 3.59
N ARG A 27 -12.88 -17.75 4.20
CA ARG A 27 -11.86 -16.69 4.23
C ARG A 27 -10.54 -17.26 4.77
N GLY A 28 -9.45 -17.02 4.04
CA GLY A 28 -8.11 -17.43 4.46
C GLY A 28 -7.73 -16.78 5.79
N HIS A 29 -7.07 -17.54 6.66
CA HIS A 29 -6.46 -17.03 7.88
C HIS A 29 -4.95 -16.98 7.68
N TRP A 30 -4.28 -16.05 8.37
CA TRP A 30 -2.81 -16.04 8.42
C TRP A 30 -2.32 -17.31 9.10
N ALA A 31 -1.29 -17.95 8.55
CA ALA A 31 -0.73 -19.17 9.13
C ALA A 31 0.04 -18.83 10.41
N ARG A 32 0.72 -17.67 10.44
CA ARG A 32 1.46 -17.19 11.62
C ARG A 32 1.17 -15.72 11.91
N LYS A 33 1.18 -15.35 13.19
CA LYS A 33 1.07 -13.93 13.63
C LYS A 33 2.18 -13.06 13.05
N ALA A 34 3.38 -13.62 12.85
CA ALA A 34 4.51 -12.91 12.27
C ALA A 34 4.26 -12.46 10.82
N GLU A 35 3.58 -13.29 10.00
CA GLU A 35 3.22 -12.92 8.62
C GLU A 35 2.28 -11.72 8.61
N TYR A 36 1.33 -11.69 9.54
CA TYR A 36 0.43 -10.55 9.71
C TYR A 36 1.19 -9.27 10.11
N PHE A 37 2.07 -9.34 11.12
CA PHE A 37 2.88 -8.17 11.51
C PHE A 37 3.80 -7.69 10.41
N LEU A 38 4.39 -8.61 9.62
CA LEU A 38 5.24 -8.25 8.49
C LEU A 38 4.43 -7.55 7.38
N ALA A 39 3.23 -8.08 7.05
CA ALA A 39 2.35 -7.46 6.07
C ALA A 39 1.89 -6.06 6.50
N VAL A 40 1.53 -5.90 7.79
CA VAL A 40 1.16 -4.60 8.37
C VAL A 40 2.35 -3.64 8.37
N GLY A 41 3.53 -4.11 8.79
CA GLY A 41 4.75 -3.30 8.81
C GLY A 41 5.13 -2.80 7.41
N GLY A 42 5.03 -3.67 6.39
CA GLY A 42 5.23 -3.30 5.00
C GLY A 42 4.21 -2.27 4.48
N ASN A 43 2.98 -2.29 5.00
CA ASN A 43 1.97 -1.28 4.64
C ASN A 43 2.23 0.09 5.30
N ILE A 44 2.86 0.12 6.48
CA ILE A 44 3.20 1.37 7.20
C ILE A 44 4.46 2.03 6.62
N VAL A 45 5.45 1.21 6.23
CA VAL A 45 6.73 1.70 5.70
C VAL A 45 6.62 1.90 4.18
N GLY A 46 6.24 3.11 3.76
CA GLY A 46 6.17 3.48 2.33
C GLY A 46 7.38 4.31 1.84
N LEU A 47 7.67 4.21 0.54
CA LEU A 47 8.65 5.06 -0.17
C LEU A 47 8.49 6.57 0.12
N GLY A 48 7.24 7.04 0.24
CA GLY A 48 6.94 8.42 0.60
C GLY A 48 7.51 8.85 1.97
N ASN A 49 7.61 7.94 2.94
CA ASN A 49 8.21 8.23 4.23
C ASN A 49 9.74 8.39 4.12
N ILE A 50 10.39 7.80 3.12
CA ILE A 50 11.85 7.83 2.97
C ILE A 50 12.34 9.22 2.57
N TRP A 51 11.66 9.89 1.62
CA TRP A 51 12.10 11.21 1.15
C TRP A 51 11.32 12.38 1.76
N ARG A 52 10.01 12.21 2.03
CA ARG A 52 9.17 13.34 2.43
C ARG A 52 9.33 13.67 3.90
N PHE A 53 9.52 12.67 4.75
CA PHE A 53 9.72 12.89 6.18
C PHE A 53 11.03 13.65 6.45
N PRO A 54 12.20 13.26 5.91
CA PRO A 54 13.43 14.03 6.11
C PRO A 54 13.33 15.45 5.55
N TYR A 55 12.74 15.61 4.36
CA TYR A 55 12.55 16.93 3.75
C TYR A 55 11.70 17.86 4.64
N LEU A 56 10.59 17.34 5.19
CA LEU A 56 9.69 18.11 6.03
C LEU A 56 10.33 18.45 7.39
N CYS A 57 11.06 17.51 7.98
CA CYS A 57 11.83 17.75 9.20
C CYS A 57 12.85 18.87 8.96
N TYR A 58 13.63 18.80 7.88
CA TYR A 58 14.64 19.81 7.58
C TYR A 58 14.04 21.21 7.41
N LYS A 59 12.92 21.34 6.69
CA LYS A 59 12.27 22.64 6.46
C LYS A 59 11.64 23.24 7.72
N ASN A 60 11.16 22.40 8.64
CA ASN A 60 10.38 22.84 9.81
C ASN A 60 11.18 22.87 11.11
N GLY A 61 12.48 23.18 11.05
CA GLY A 61 13.33 23.31 12.25
C GLY A 61 13.98 22.01 12.72
N GLY A 62 14.17 21.05 11.81
CA GLY A 62 14.93 19.82 12.04
C GLY A 62 14.29 18.94 13.11
N GLY A 63 15.05 18.67 14.17
CA GLY A 63 14.64 17.80 15.27
C GLY A 63 13.46 18.33 16.10
N VAL A 64 13.22 19.65 16.12
CA VAL A 64 12.10 20.24 16.88
C VAL A 64 10.74 19.82 16.29
N PHE A 65 10.69 19.57 14.98
CA PHE A 65 9.49 19.06 14.30
C PHE A 65 9.04 17.67 14.82
N LEU A 66 9.94 16.90 15.43
CA LEU A 66 9.63 15.57 15.96
C LEU A 66 8.67 15.62 17.15
N VAL A 67 8.71 16.68 17.97
CA VAL A 67 7.88 16.80 19.17
C VAL A 67 6.37 16.84 18.83
N PRO A 68 5.89 17.79 17.99
CA PRO A 68 4.49 17.78 17.58
C PRO A 68 4.17 16.56 16.72
N TYR A 69 5.10 16.08 15.89
CA TYR A 69 4.88 14.88 15.07
C TYR A 69 4.57 13.64 15.92
N LEU A 70 5.37 13.36 16.95
CA LEU A 70 5.14 12.23 17.86
C LEU A 70 3.86 12.41 18.68
N PHE A 71 3.55 13.64 19.11
CA PHE A 71 2.31 13.94 19.81
C PHE A 71 1.07 13.60 18.97
N PHE A 72 1.01 14.05 17.71
CA PHE A 72 -0.09 13.71 16.79
C PHE A 72 -0.08 12.23 16.39
N LEU A 73 1.09 11.60 16.31
CA LEU A 73 1.19 10.17 16.04
C LEU A 73 0.57 9.35 17.17
N VAL A 74 0.83 9.68 18.43
CA VAL A 74 0.27 8.95 19.58
C VAL A 74 -1.20 9.28 19.81
N THR A 75 -1.60 10.53 19.63
CA THR A 75 -2.99 10.97 19.93
C THR A 75 -3.98 10.70 18.79
N CYS A 76 -3.54 10.76 17.53
CA CYS A 76 -4.40 10.53 16.36
C CYS A 76 -3.97 9.30 15.56
N GLY A 77 -2.67 9.14 15.28
CA GLY A 77 -2.17 8.06 14.45
C GLY A 77 -2.45 6.66 15.01
N VAL A 78 -2.01 6.40 16.25
CA VAL A 78 -2.18 5.10 16.91
C VAL A 78 -3.67 4.75 17.10
N PRO A 79 -4.53 5.65 17.62
CA PRO A 79 -5.95 5.34 17.76
C PRO A 79 -6.66 5.07 16.43
N LEU A 80 -6.34 5.82 15.36
CA LEU A 80 -6.94 5.57 14.04
C LEU A 80 -6.50 4.22 13.46
N PHE A 81 -5.22 3.87 13.59
CA PHE A 81 -4.69 2.59 13.14
C PHE A 81 -5.34 1.40 13.89
N LEU A 82 -5.49 1.54 15.21
CA LEU A 82 -6.17 0.53 16.03
C LEU A 82 -7.65 0.43 15.68
N LEU A 83 -8.34 1.56 15.49
CA LEU A 83 -9.74 1.59 15.08
C LEU A 83 -9.96 0.85 13.76
N GLU A 84 -9.16 1.15 12.73
CA GLU A 84 -9.25 0.51 11.42
C GLU A 84 -8.98 -0.99 11.51
N THR A 85 -7.93 -1.38 12.24
CA THR A 85 -7.56 -2.78 12.41
C THR A 85 -8.63 -3.57 13.16
N SER A 86 -9.14 -3.05 14.28
CA SER A 86 -10.21 -3.67 15.06
C SER A 86 -11.50 -3.78 14.26
N LEU A 87 -11.83 -2.76 13.46
CA LEU A 87 -13.02 -2.77 12.60
C LEU A 87 -12.92 -3.83 11.48
N GLY A 88 -11.73 -3.97 10.88
CA GLY A 88 -11.45 -5.01 9.89
C GLY A 88 -11.53 -6.42 10.47
N GLN A 89 -11.04 -6.61 11.70
CA GLN A 89 -11.13 -7.87 12.42
C GLN A 89 -12.55 -8.21 12.85
N TYR A 90 -13.34 -7.22 13.30
CA TYR A 90 -14.72 -7.40 13.73
C TYR A 90 -15.65 -7.75 12.56
N THR A 91 -15.61 -6.96 11.48
CA THR A 91 -16.52 -7.14 10.35
C THR A 91 -16.16 -8.34 9.48
N ARG A 92 -14.87 -8.75 9.47
CA ARG A 92 -14.30 -9.80 8.62
C ARG A 92 -14.75 -9.64 7.15
N LYS A 93 -14.89 -8.41 6.67
CA LYS A 93 -15.19 -8.07 5.28
C LYS A 93 -14.12 -7.12 4.71
N SER A 94 -14.11 -6.96 3.39
CA SER A 94 -13.29 -5.93 2.72
C SER A 94 -13.81 -4.54 3.08
N GLY A 95 -12.94 -3.53 3.07
CA GLY A 95 -13.27 -2.13 3.42
C GLY A 95 -14.48 -1.59 2.66
N LEU A 96 -14.69 -2.02 1.41
CA LEU A 96 -15.87 -1.66 0.61
C LEU A 96 -17.18 -2.17 1.22
N THR A 97 -17.23 -3.45 1.60
CA THR A 97 -18.44 -4.10 2.15
C THR A 97 -18.56 -3.93 3.67
N CYS A 98 -17.50 -3.44 4.33
CA CYS A 98 -17.47 -3.14 5.76
C CYS A 98 -18.48 -2.04 6.10
N TRP A 99 -18.46 -0.93 5.37
CA TRP A 99 -19.33 0.23 5.59
C TRP A 99 -20.82 -0.13 5.47
N ARG A 100 -21.19 -0.96 4.48
CA ARG A 100 -22.57 -1.46 4.32
C ARG A 100 -23.10 -2.24 5.53
N LYS A 101 -22.21 -2.89 6.29
CA LYS A 101 -22.59 -3.67 7.50
C LYS A 101 -22.71 -2.81 8.75
N ILE A 102 -21.99 -1.69 8.82
CA ILE A 102 -21.96 -0.79 9.98
C ILE A 102 -23.04 0.29 9.81
N CYS A 103 -22.97 1.04 8.72
CA CYS A 103 -23.91 2.10 8.37
C CYS A 103 -24.04 2.18 6.84
N PRO A 104 -25.16 1.72 6.25
CA PRO A 104 -25.36 1.74 4.80
C PRO A 104 -25.33 3.15 4.21
N LEU A 105 -25.59 4.20 5.01
CA LEU A 105 -25.46 5.60 4.60
C LEU A 105 -24.04 5.99 4.18
N PHE A 106 -23.02 5.33 4.74
CA PHE A 106 -21.60 5.59 4.44
C PHE A 106 -21.00 4.64 3.40
N GLU A 107 -21.84 3.94 2.61
CA GLU A 107 -21.37 3.02 1.56
C GLU A 107 -20.46 3.73 0.53
N GLY A 108 -20.67 5.03 0.28
CA GLY A 108 -19.82 5.83 -0.60
C GLY A 108 -18.36 5.99 -0.15
N ILE A 109 -18.07 5.92 1.16
CA ILE A 109 -16.70 6.05 1.70
C ILE A 109 -15.83 4.88 1.22
N GLY A 110 -16.39 3.66 1.20
CA GLY A 110 -15.67 2.49 0.71
C GLY A 110 -15.32 2.59 -0.77
N SER A 111 -16.25 3.05 -1.59
CA SER A 111 -16.05 3.24 -3.04
C SER A 111 -15.04 4.35 -3.33
N ALA A 112 -15.13 5.48 -2.64
CA ALA A 112 -14.17 6.58 -2.78
C ALA A 112 -12.75 6.15 -2.40
N SER A 113 -12.61 5.39 -1.30
CA SER A 113 -11.32 4.86 -0.85
C SER A 113 -10.68 3.95 -1.90
N LEU A 114 -11.47 3.13 -2.60
CA LEU A 114 -10.97 2.25 -3.67
C LEU A 114 -10.41 3.06 -4.84
N ILE A 115 -11.09 4.13 -5.26
CA ILE A 115 -10.62 5.00 -6.35
C ILE A 115 -9.31 5.68 -5.97
N ILE A 116 -9.24 6.21 -4.74
CA ILE A 116 -8.04 6.88 -4.21
C ILE A 116 -6.87 5.90 -4.16
N ILE A 117 -7.06 4.72 -3.57
CA ILE A 117 -6.03 3.67 -3.49
C ILE A 117 -5.59 3.24 -4.89
N GLY A 118 -6.51 3.08 -5.83
CA GLY A 118 -6.21 2.77 -7.23
C GLY A 118 -5.29 3.81 -7.86
N TYR A 119 -5.62 5.09 -7.73
CA TYR A 119 -4.79 6.19 -8.23
C TYR A 119 -3.38 6.17 -7.63
N PHE A 120 -3.26 6.01 -6.31
CA PHE A 120 -1.96 5.91 -5.64
C PHE A 120 -1.16 4.71 -6.16
N ASN A 121 -1.78 3.53 -6.31
CA ASN A 121 -1.10 2.35 -6.82
C ASN A 121 -0.48 2.58 -8.20
N PHE A 122 -1.20 3.22 -9.14
CA PHE A 122 -0.65 3.52 -10.47
C PHE A 122 0.61 4.39 -10.39
N THR A 123 0.58 5.47 -9.61
CA THR A 123 1.75 6.34 -9.44
C THR A 123 2.92 5.61 -8.77
N TYR A 124 2.64 4.74 -7.80
CA TYR A 124 3.66 3.96 -7.10
C TYR A 124 4.36 2.95 -8.02
N ILE A 125 3.62 2.24 -8.87
CA ILE A 125 4.21 1.30 -9.83
C ILE A 125 5.13 2.00 -10.83
N ILE A 126 4.79 3.21 -11.29
CA ILE A 126 5.65 4.00 -12.18
C ILE A 126 6.97 4.36 -11.50
N ILE A 127 6.92 4.83 -10.25
CA ILE A 127 8.14 5.17 -9.47
C ILE A 127 8.99 3.91 -9.23
N LEU A 128 8.36 2.79 -8.90
CA LEU A 128 9.07 1.52 -8.74
C LEU A 128 9.72 1.07 -10.05
N ALA A 129 9.05 1.22 -11.20
CA ALA A 129 9.61 0.88 -12.50
C ALA A 129 10.86 1.73 -12.80
N TRP A 130 10.84 3.03 -12.48
CA TRP A 130 12.02 3.88 -12.60
C TRP A 130 13.13 3.46 -11.64
N ALA A 131 12.80 3.16 -10.38
CA ALA A 131 13.78 2.68 -9.41
C ALA A 131 14.45 1.37 -9.86
N PHE A 132 13.68 0.42 -10.40
CA PHE A 132 14.21 -0.81 -10.98
C PHE A 132 15.10 -0.54 -12.20
N PHE A 133 14.69 0.38 -13.08
CA PHE A 133 15.52 0.80 -14.21
C PHE A 133 16.88 1.32 -13.72
N TYR A 134 16.91 2.28 -12.80
CA TYR A 134 18.15 2.79 -12.21
C TYR A 134 18.95 1.72 -11.46
N LEU A 135 18.30 0.78 -10.78
CA LEU A 135 18.95 -0.35 -10.10
C LEU A 135 19.74 -1.21 -11.09
N PHE A 136 19.15 -1.56 -12.23
CA PHE A 136 19.84 -2.37 -13.24
C PHE A 136 21.02 -1.63 -13.87
N TYR A 137 20.88 -0.33 -14.16
CA TYR A 137 21.99 0.48 -14.66
C TYR A 137 23.12 0.69 -13.63
N SER A 138 22.83 0.58 -12.33
CA SER A 138 23.83 0.70 -11.26
C SER A 138 24.81 -0.48 -11.19
N PHE A 139 24.54 -1.61 -11.85
CA PHE A 139 25.49 -2.73 -11.94
C PHE A 139 26.57 -2.54 -13.01
N SER A 140 26.51 -1.45 -13.78
CA SER A 140 27.53 -1.11 -14.77
C SER A 140 28.77 -0.49 -14.10
N LYS A 141 29.97 -0.77 -14.64
CA LYS A 141 31.25 -0.29 -14.07
C LYS A 141 31.35 1.24 -14.01
N GLU A 142 30.89 1.90 -15.06
CA GLU A 142 30.75 3.35 -15.13
C GLU A 142 29.26 3.68 -15.07
N LEU A 143 28.86 4.50 -14.09
CA LEU A 143 27.46 4.86 -13.93
C LEU A 143 27.08 5.85 -15.05
N PRO A 144 25.97 5.62 -15.78
CA PRO A 144 25.64 6.45 -16.95
C PRO A 144 25.30 7.90 -16.59
N TRP A 145 24.96 8.19 -15.33
CA TRP A 145 24.76 9.55 -14.81
C TRP A 145 26.02 10.17 -14.17
N SER A 146 27.15 9.47 -14.17
CA SER A 146 28.45 9.99 -13.69
C SER A 146 29.10 10.92 -14.71
N SER A 147 28.96 10.58 -16.00
CA SER A 147 29.55 11.34 -17.10
C SER A 147 28.50 12.00 -17.97
N CYS A 148 28.88 13.09 -18.63
CA CYS A 148 28.00 13.81 -19.55
C CYS A 148 28.20 13.41 -21.02
N ASN A 149 28.90 12.30 -21.30
CA ASN A 149 29.17 11.81 -22.65
C ASN A 149 28.13 10.78 -23.12
N ASN A 150 26.85 11.11 -23.01
CA ASN A 150 25.75 10.24 -23.44
C ASN A 150 24.95 10.88 -24.58
N THR A 151 24.32 10.04 -25.41
CA THR A 151 23.53 10.47 -26.58
C THR A 151 22.28 11.28 -26.22
N TRP A 152 21.77 11.15 -25.00
CA TRP A 152 20.63 11.91 -24.49
C TRP A 152 20.99 13.25 -23.86
N ASN A 153 22.29 13.54 -23.68
CA ASN A 153 22.72 14.83 -23.14
C ASN A 153 22.70 15.89 -24.23
N THR A 154 21.97 16.97 -23.98
CA THR A 154 21.99 18.16 -24.84
C THR A 154 23.29 18.94 -24.59
N GLY A 155 23.89 19.53 -25.63
CA GLY A 155 25.25 20.11 -25.64
C GLY A 155 25.51 21.34 -24.75
N THR A 156 24.77 21.52 -23.66
CA THR A 156 25.05 22.54 -22.64
C THR A 156 26.22 22.08 -21.76
N GLN A 157 27.43 22.34 -22.24
CA GLN A 157 28.72 22.07 -21.59
C GLN A 157 28.88 22.65 -20.15
N GLY A 158 27.89 23.39 -19.63
CA GLY A 158 27.91 24.01 -18.31
C GLY A 158 27.18 23.28 -17.18
N LEU A 159 26.39 22.24 -17.47
CA LEU A 159 25.60 21.50 -16.45
C LEU A 159 26.22 20.18 -16.00
N CYS A 160 27.37 19.80 -16.57
CA CYS A 160 28.10 18.64 -16.07
C CYS A 160 28.76 18.99 -14.72
N PRO A 161 28.42 18.31 -13.62
CA PRO A 161 29.13 18.52 -12.37
C PRO A 161 30.57 18.06 -12.58
N LYS A 162 31.53 18.99 -12.69
CA LYS A 162 32.97 18.68 -12.69
C LYS A 162 33.45 18.06 -11.36
N HIS A 163 32.55 17.83 -10.41
CA HIS A 163 32.86 17.57 -9.02
C HIS A 163 33.01 16.08 -8.64
N ILE A 164 32.79 15.14 -9.58
CA ILE A 164 32.97 13.70 -9.32
C ILE A 164 34.41 13.23 -9.57
N HIS A 165 35.19 13.94 -10.39
CA HIS A 165 36.60 13.60 -10.63
C HIS A 165 37.54 13.91 -9.46
N LEU A 166 37.09 14.60 -8.40
CA LEU A 166 37.95 14.95 -7.25
C LEU A 166 37.99 13.88 -6.14
N VAL A 167 36.98 13.02 -6.01
CA VAL A 167 36.95 12.00 -4.93
C VAL A 167 37.94 10.85 -5.19
N HIS A 168 38.35 10.64 -6.45
CA HIS A 168 39.38 9.66 -6.79
C HIS A 168 40.82 10.20 -6.71
N ALA A 169 41.00 11.53 -6.60
CA ALA A 169 42.32 12.15 -6.52
C ALA A 169 42.79 12.45 -5.08
N GLU A 170 41.90 12.38 -4.09
CA GLU A 170 42.27 12.52 -2.66
C GLU A 170 42.67 11.21 -1.98
N ASN A 171 42.61 10.07 -2.67
CA ASN A 171 42.95 8.74 -2.13
C ASN A 171 44.09 8.03 -2.91
N MET A 172 45.02 8.80 -3.49
CA MET A 172 46.30 8.28 -4.00
C MET A 172 47.46 9.15 -3.51
#